data_AF-A0A849ED62-F1
#
_entry.id   AF-A0A849ED62-F1
#
_cell.length_a   1.000
_cell.length_b   1.000
_cell.length_c   1.000
_cell.angle_alpha   90.00
_cell.angle_beta   90.00
_cell.angle_gamma   90.00
#
_symmetry.space_group_name_H-M   'P 1'
#
loop_
_entity.id
_entity.type
_entity.pdbx_description
1 polymer ?
#
loop_
_entity_poly.entity_id
_entity_poly.type
_entity_poly.pdbx_seq_one_letter_code
_entity_poly.pdbx_strand_id
1 'polypeptide(L)'
;MSVLPKRKSRSSKSLIGRLFNWLFALVFLAGASAGLAWFFANIEGPLGKDKVVNIPKGSSTIDIATRLNEQGVVDSSIITMLGITAVRYTFDVEPKAGEYEFAAGSSLIDVLRKIKTGRTLFYKVSMPEGFTSWQVMERLKANEILVGDISDPPAEGELLPDTYLFNRGGTRQSIIDQMNTAQKKLIEKLWPARAEGLPLKTPEEALILASIVEKETGQADERAQVAAVFVNRLRRGMRLQSDPTIIYGITKGQGKLDRPIRRSDIRQKTDYNTYQIDGLPPTPIANPGRASIEAVLNPVETKHLYFVADGTGGHVFAKTLAEHNANVRKWRSWLRDQREQQEAEEQQTEQPQTEQQAATEEAAAEEAPEQPVAEEQSAASTQETDSQGSDSSAASVPLPAQSGNEQPASEQQQSGNFRVVEVAGRSVPIPKNKPQRQ
;
A
#
# COMPACT_ATOMS: atom_id res chain seq x y z
N MET A 1 -78.75 -30.79 -77.16
CA MET A 1 -77.31 -30.68 -76.87
C MET A 1 -77.10 -29.54 -75.89
N SER A 2 -76.28 -29.78 -74.88
CA SER A 2 -76.26 -29.14 -73.56
C SER A 2 -75.44 -27.84 -73.53
N VAL A 3 -75.96 -26.79 -72.91
CA VAL A 3 -75.24 -25.54 -72.64
C VAL A 3 -74.64 -25.61 -71.23
N LEU A 4 -73.32 -25.62 -71.11
CA LEU A 4 -72.59 -25.63 -69.83
C LEU A 4 -72.34 -24.19 -69.32
N PRO A 5 -72.47 -23.91 -68.01
CA PRO A 5 -72.20 -22.59 -67.45
C PRO A 5 -70.71 -22.39 -67.11
N LYS A 6 -70.22 -21.17 -67.37
CA LYS A 6 -68.84 -20.72 -67.14
C LYS A 6 -68.60 -20.47 -65.64
N ARG A 7 -67.74 -21.29 -65.01
CA ARG A 7 -67.39 -21.23 -63.59
C ARG A 7 -66.44 -20.05 -63.30
N LYS A 8 -66.88 -19.08 -62.49
CA LYS A 8 -66.09 -17.91 -62.05
C LYS A 8 -64.99 -18.36 -61.06
N SER A 9 -63.74 -18.22 -61.45
CA SER A 9 -62.56 -18.50 -60.61
C SER A 9 -62.49 -17.50 -59.44
N ARG A 10 -62.53 -17.99 -58.20
CA ARG A 10 -62.30 -17.20 -56.98
C ARG A 10 -60.80 -16.95 -56.84
N SER A 11 -60.42 -15.68 -56.96
CA SER A 11 -59.05 -15.16 -56.89
C SER A 11 -58.36 -15.47 -55.55
N SER A 12 -57.36 -16.36 -55.58
CA SER A 12 -56.42 -16.64 -54.48
C SER A 12 -55.44 -15.48 -54.19
N LYS A 13 -55.41 -14.45 -55.06
CA LYS A 13 -54.51 -13.27 -54.95
C LYS A 13 -54.76 -12.37 -53.73
N SER A 14 -55.81 -12.59 -52.93
CA SER A 14 -56.10 -11.80 -51.72
C SER A 14 -55.51 -12.36 -50.42
N LEU A 15 -55.12 -13.64 -50.38
CA LEU A 15 -54.59 -14.26 -49.15
C LEU A 15 -53.11 -13.94 -48.94
N ILE A 16 -52.31 -14.03 -50.01
CA ILE A 16 -50.87 -13.74 -49.98
C ILE A 16 -50.61 -12.25 -49.69
N GLY A 17 -51.37 -11.34 -50.30
CA GLY A 17 -51.27 -9.90 -50.02
C GLY A 17 -51.68 -9.53 -48.60
N ARG A 18 -52.68 -10.22 -48.02
CA ARG A 18 -53.04 -10.05 -46.60
C ARG A 18 -51.95 -10.55 -45.68
N LEU A 19 -51.33 -11.71 -45.98
CA LEU A 19 -50.22 -12.24 -45.20
C LEU A 19 -49.02 -11.28 -45.21
N PHE A 20 -48.70 -10.70 -46.37
CA PHE A 20 -47.63 -9.72 -46.51
C PHE A 20 -47.90 -8.44 -45.72
N ASN A 21 -49.15 -7.93 -45.75
CA ASN A 21 -49.53 -6.76 -44.95
C ASN A 21 -49.46 -7.05 -43.44
N TRP A 22 -49.84 -8.25 -42.99
CA TRP A 22 -49.70 -8.65 -41.59
C TRP A 22 -48.24 -8.76 -41.15
N LEU A 23 -47.38 -9.34 -42.00
CA LEU A 23 -45.95 -9.42 -41.73
C LEU A 23 -45.31 -8.02 -41.70
N PHE A 24 -45.65 -7.16 -42.66
CA PHE A 24 -45.17 -5.78 -42.69
C PHE A 24 -45.63 -4.99 -41.45
N ALA A 25 -46.90 -5.13 -41.05
CA ALA A 25 -47.42 -4.52 -39.83
C ALA A 25 -46.70 -5.04 -38.58
N LEU A 26 -46.37 -6.34 -38.52
CA LEU A 26 -45.63 -6.94 -37.40
C LEU A 26 -44.19 -6.43 -37.34
N VAL A 27 -43.49 -6.35 -38.47
CA VAL A 27 -42.13 -5.79 -38.54
C VAL A 27 -42.12 -4.30 -38.22
N PHE A 28 -43.10 -3.54 -38.73
CA PHE A 28 -43.24 -2.13 -38.41
C PHE A 28 -43.53 -1.91 -36.93
N LEU A 29 -44.45 -2.71 -36.35
CA LEU A 29 -44.76 -2.65 -34.93
C LEU A 29 -43.52 -3.03 -34.09
N ALA A 30 -42.78 -4.06 -34.47
CA ALA A 30 -41.53 -4.44 -33.81
C ALA A 30 -40.47 -3.32 -33.89
N GLY A 31 -40.31 -2.71 -35.07
CA GLY A 31 -39.38 -1.59 -35.27
C GLY A 31 -39.77 -0.33 -34.50
N ALA A 32 -41.06 0.03 -34.50
CA ALA A 32 -41.59 1.13 -33.71
C ALA A 32 -41.43 0.87 -32.20
N SER A 33 -41.71 -0.36 -31.75
CA SER A 33 -41.52 -0.78 -30.35
C SER A 33 -40.05 -0.73 -29.93
N ALA A 34 -39.14 -1.18 -30.80
CA ALA A 34 -37.70 -1.12 -30.56
C ALA A 34 -37.19 0.33 -30.55
N GLY A 35 -37.67 1.17 -31.48
CA GLY A 35 -37.35 2.60 -31.52
C GLY A 35 -37.83 3.34 -30.29
N LEU A 36 -39.05 3.04 -29.82
CA LEU A 36 -39.62 3.62 -28.60
C LEU A 36 -38.87 3.16 -27.35
N ALA A 37 -38.55 1.86 -27.25
CA ALA A 37 -37.74 1.32 -26.16
C ALA A 37 -36.34 1.93 -26.12
N TRP A 38 -35.70 2.12 -27.29
CA TRP A 38 -34.41 2.79 -27.38
C TRP A 38 -34.50 4.26 -26.98
N PHE A 39 -35.54 4.98 -27.41
CA PHE A 39 -35.77 6.37 -27.03
C PHE A 39 -35.92 6.50 -25.51
N PHE A 40 -36.81 5.72 -24.89
CA PHE A 40 -37.03 5.74 -23.44
C PHE A 40 -35.81 5.31 -22.64
N ALA A 41 -34.99 4.40 -23.15
CA ALA A 41 -33.77 3.97 -22.47
C ALA A 41 -32.61 4.99 -22.54
N ASN A 42 -32.69 6.00 -23.41
CA ASN A 42 -31.74 7.11 -23.49
C ASN A 42 -32.19 8.36 -22.70
N ILE A 43 -33.39 8.35 -22.14
CA ILE A 43 -33.84 9.45 -21.28
C ILE A 43 -32.94 9.48 -20.03
N GLU A 44 -32.67 10.70 -19.57
CA GLU A 44 -31.91 10.97 -18.35
C GLU A 44 -32.53 10.20 -17.17
N GLY A 45 -31.70 9.45 -16.46
CA GLY A 45 -32.16 8.59 -15.37
C GLY A 45 -32.58 9.37 -14.11
N PRO A 46 -33.24 8.70 -13.17
CA PRO A 46 -33.82 9.35 -11.97
C PRO A 46 -32.79 9.80 -10.93
N LEU A 47 -31.52 9.46 -11.13
CA LEU A 47 -30.49 9.65 -10.13
C LEU A 47 -30.07 11.12 -10.05
N GLY A 48 -30.42 11.82 -8.95
CA GLY A 48 -30.12 13.25 -8.78
C GLY A 48 -28.68 13.60 -8.40
N LYS A 49 -27.85 12.63 -7.99
CA LYS A 49 -26.44 12.81 -7.65
C LYS A 49 -25.65 11.53 -7.86
N ASP A 50 -24.35 11.63 -8.05
CA ASP A 50 -23.48 10.46 -8.17
C ASP A 50 -23.68 9.49 -7.00
N LYS A 51 -23.81 8.19 -7.32
CA LYS A 51 -24.13 7.15 -6.34
C LYS A 51 -23.36 5.88 -6.61
N VAL A 52 -22.76 5.34 -5.55
CA VAL A 52 -22.11 4.03 -5.57
C VAL A 52 -23.12 2.97 -5.11
N VAL A 53 -23.26 1.90 -5.90
CA VAL A 53 -24.11 0.75 -5.58
C VAL A 53 -23.28 -0.52 -5.58
N ASN A 54 -23.31 -1.25 -4.47
CA ASN A 54 -22.66 -2.55 -4.33
C ASN A 54 -23.55 -3.67 -4.91
N ILE A 55 -23.01 -4.44 -5.85
CA ILE A 55 -23.61 -5.67 -6.37
C ILE A 55 -22.88 -6.87 -5.75
N PRO A 56 -23.50 -7.60 -4.79
CA PRO A 56 -22.89 -8.75 -4.15
C PRO A 56 -22.54 -9.88 -5.12
N LYS A 57 -21.53 -10.68 -4.76
CA LYS A 57 -21.17 -11.90 -5.51
C LYS A 57 -22.34 -12.90 -5.51
N GLY A 58 -22.62 -13.47 -6.68
CA GLY A 58 -23.73 -14.42 -6.87
C GLY A 58 -25.11 -13.78 -7.05
N SER A 59 -25.20 -12.45 -7.16
CA SER A 59 -26.48 -11.77 -7.42
C SER A 59 -27.08 -12.19 -8.76
N SER A 60 -28.36 -12.57 -8.77
CA SER A 60 -29.08 -12.85 -10.01
C SER A 60 -29.40 -11.58 -10.80
N THR A 61 -29.78 -11.70 -12.07
CA THR A 61 -30.23 -10.55 -12.88
C THR A 61 -31.40 -9.81 -12.23
N ILE A 62 -32.29 -10.54 -11.55
CA ILE A 62 -33.41 -9.97 -10.81
C ILE A 62 -32.89 -9.17 -9.61
N ASP A 63 -31.99 -9.74 -8.80
CA ASP A 63 -31.44 -9.07 -7.62
C ASP A 63 -30.72 -7.78 -7.99
N ILE A 64 -29.97 -7.79 -9.09
CA ILE A 64 -29.27 -6.61 -9.60
C ILE A 64 -30.27 -5.53 -9.99
N ALA A 65 -31.28 -5.87 -10.79
CA ALA A 65 -32.26 -4.90 -11.27
C ALA A 65 -33.13 -4.31 -10.14
N THR A 66 -33.57 -5.15 -9.21
CA THR A 66 -34.30 -4.72 -8.01
C THR A 66 -33.45 -3.78 -7.17
N ARG A 67 -32.18 -4.14 -6.90
CA ARG A 67 -31.27 -3.30 -6.12
C ARG A 67 -31.00 -1.95 -6.79
N LEU A 68 -30.80 -1.91 -8.10
CA LEU A 68 -30.60 -0.65 -8.82
C LEU A 68 -31.85 0.25 -8.73
N ASN A 69 -33.04 -0.34 -8.76
CA ASN A 69 -34.30 0.40 -8.61
C ASN A 69 -34.52 0.89 -7.18
N GLU A 70 -34.31 0.05 -6.17
CA GLU A 70 -34.38 0.43 -4.75
C GLU A 70 -33.38 1.55 -4.40
N GLN A 71 -32.23 1.55 -5.05
CA GLN A 71 -31.21 2.59 -4.90
C GLN A 71 -31.48 3.82 -5.77
N GLY A 72 -32.58 3.88 -6.52
CA GLY A 72 -32.96 5.03 -7.35
C GLY A 72 -32.01 5.29 -8.53
N VAL A 73 -31.26 4.27 -8.96
CA VAL A 73 -30.40 4.36 -10.16
C VAL A 73 -31.23 4.24 -11.43
N VAL A 74 -32.34 3.49 -11.38
CA VAL A 74 -33.27 3.23 -12.49
C VAL A 74 -34.71 3.28 -12.00
N ASP A 75 -35.66 3.67 -12.86
CA ASP A 75 -37.08 3.80 -12.50
C ASP A 75 -37.84 2.47 -12.46
N SER A 76 -37.39 1.47 -13.22
CA SER A 76 -38.08 0.18 -13.35
C SER A 76 -37.13 -1.00 -13.24
N SER A 77 -37.37 -1.85 -12.23
CA SER A 77 -36.66 -3.13 -12.07
C SER A 77 -36.94 -4.08 -13.24
N ILE A 78 -38.16 -4.12 -13.77
CA ILE A 78 -38.55 -5.04 -14.87
C ILE A 78 -37.82 -4.68 -16.17
N ILE A 79 -37.85 -3.41 -16.57
CA ILE A 79 -37.17 -2.97 -17.81
C ILE A 79 -35.66 -3.16 -17.68
N THR A 80 -35.11 -2.86 -16.49
CA THR A 80 -33.68 -3.06 -16.21
C THR A 80 -33.31 -4.55 -16.25
N MET A 81 -34.14 -5.43 -15.67
CA MET A 81 -33.95 -6.87 -15.72
C MET A 81 -33.95 -7.40 -17.16
N LEU A 82 -34.89 -6.95 -18.00
CA LEU A 82 -34.91 -7.30 -19.43
C LEU A 82 -33.67 -6.77 -20.15
N GLY A 83 -33.23 -5.55 -19.84
CA GLY A 83 -32.01 -4.95 -20.39
C GLY A 83 -30.75 -5.74 -20.04
N ILE A 84 -30.55 -6.11 -18.77
CA ILE A 84 -29.42 -6.91 -18.32
C ILE A 84 -29.47 -8.31 -18.96
N THR A 85 -30.66 -8.91 -19.01
CA THR A 85 -30.88 -10.21 -19.67
C THR A 85 -30.51 -10.15 -21.15
N ALA A 86 -30.97 -9.12 -21.86
CA ALA A 86 -30.61 -8.89 -23.26
C ALA A 86 -29.10 -8.70 -23.43
N VAL A 87 -28.44 -7.90 -22.58
CA VAL A 87 -26.98 -7.73 -22.60
C VAL A 87 -26.27 -9.07 -22.43
N ARG A 88 -26.70 -9.88 -21.46
CA ARG A 88 -26.12 -11.18 -21.15
C ARG A 88 -26.18 -12.12 -22.35
N TYR A 89 -27.34 -12.30 -22.95
CA TYR A 89 -27.52 -13.23 -24.07
C TYR A 89 -26.98 -12.69 -25.41
N THR A 90 -27.01 -11.37 -25.62
CA THR A 90 -26.56 -10.78 -26.90
C THR A 90 -25.04 -10.67 -26.98
N PHE A 91 -24.36 -10.41 -25.87
CA PHE A 91 -22.92 -10.16 -25.84
C PHE A 91 -22.12 -11.24 -25.10
N ASP A 92 -22.77 -12.29 -24.59
CA ASP A 92 -22.16 -13.33 -23.77
C ASP A 92 -21.35 -12.77 -22.58
N VAL A 93 -21.93 -11.77 -21.91
CA VAL A 93 -21.30 -11.08 -20.78
C VAL A 93 -22.11 -11.31 -19.50
N GLU A 94 -21.45 -11.80 -18.47
CA GLU A 94 -22.02 -11.83 -17.12
C GLU A 94 -21.74 -10.53 -16.35
N PRO A 95 -22.76 -9.93 -15.70
CA PRO A 95 -22.56 -8.81 -14.78
C PRO A 95 -21.51 -9.14 -13.71
N LYS A 96 -20.48 -8.30 -13.57
CA LYS A 96 -19.48 -8.49 -12.53
C LYS A 96 -20.03 -8.06 -11.17
N ALA A 97 -19.69 -8.79 -10.12
CA ALA A 97 -19.92 -8.35 -8.75
C ALA A 97 -18.93 -7.23 -8.38
N GLY A 98 -19.36 -6.31 -7.52
CA GLY A 98 -18.56 -5.18 -7.04
C GLY A 98 -19.36 -3.90 -6.92
N GLU A 99 -18.66 -2.83 -6.55
CA GLU A 99 -19.26 -1.50 -6.46
C GLU A 99 -19.25 -0.80 -7.81
N TYR A 100 -20.38 -0.25 -8.21
CA TYR A 100 -20.54 0.53 -9.43
C TYR A 100 -20.89 1.96 -9.05
N GLU A 101 -20.13 2.92 -9.59
CA GLU A 101 -20.48 4.32 -9.50
C GLU A 101 -21.36 4.70 -10.69
N PHE A 102 -22.53 5.26 -10.42
CA PHE A 102 -23.45 5.82 -11.41
C PHE A 102 -23.46 7.34 -11.25
N ALA A 103 -23.30 8.06 -12.37
CA ALA A 103 -23.30 9.51 -12.35
C ALA A 103 -24.74 10.03 -12.30
N ALA A 104 -24.95 11.23 -11.78
CA ALA A 104 -26.25 11.90 -11.83
C ALA A 104 -26.81 11.88 -13.27
N GLY A 105 -28.09 11.61 -13.43
CA GLY A 105 -28.78 11.53 -14.72
C GLY A 105 -28.40 10.33 -15.60
N SER A 106 -27.61 9.35 -15.11
CA SER A 106 -27.22 8.17 -15.91
C SER A 106 -28.45 7.47 -16.50
N SER A 107 -28.55 7.44 -17.85
CA SER A 107 -29.66 6.76 -18.53
C SER A 107 -29.62 5.25 -18.32
N LEU A 108 -30.72 4.54 -18.61
CA LEU A 108 -30.74 3.07 -18.54
C LEU A 108 -29.66 2.47 -19.45
N ILE A 109 -29.42 3.04 -20.64
CA ILE A 109 -28.36 2.58 -21.54
C ILE A 109 -26.98 2.77 -20.92
N ASP A 110 -26.73 3.86 -20.20
CA ASP A 110 -25.45 4.08 -19.51
C ASP A 110 -25.25 3.08 -18.37
N VAL A 111 -26.32 2.79 -17.62
CA VAL A 111 -26.32 1.76 -16.58
C VAL A 111 -26.00 0.39 -17.16
N LEU A 112 -26.71 -0.02 -18.22
CA LEU A 112 -26.48 -1.29 -18.90
C LEU A 112 -25.08 -1.36 -19.53
N ARG A 113 -24.56 -0.25 -20.06
CA ARG A 113 -23.18 -0.18 -20.58
C ARG A 113 -22.16 -0.36 -19.47
N LYS A 114 -22.35 0.23 -18.29
CA LYS A 114 -21.47 0.02 -17.12
C LYS A 114 -21.50 -1.43 -16.64
N ILE A 115 -22.68 -2.04 -16.56
CA ILE A 115 -22.83 -3.46 -16.21
C ILE A 115 -22.15 -4.36 -17.25
N LYS A 116 -22.38 -4.10 -18.55
CA LYS A 116 -21.73 -4.82 -19.65
C LYS A 116 -20.21 -4.72 -19.60
N THR A 117 -19.67 -3.54 -19.34
CA THR A 117 -18.21 -3.36 -19.29
C THR A 117 -17.60 -3.87 -17.99
N GLY A 118 -18.41 -4.14 -16.97
CA GLY A 118 -17.95 -4.58 -15.66
C GLY A 118 -17.01 -3.55 -15.01
N ARG A 119 -17.23 -2.25 -15.27
CA ARG A 119 -16.43 -1.15 -14.70
C ARG A 119 -16.79 -0.94 -13.24
N THR A 120 -16.26 -1.80 -12.39
CA THR A 120 -16.37 -1.67 -10.94
C THR A 120 -15.34 -0.70 -10.37
N LEU A 121 -15.63 -0.17 -9.19
CA LEU A 121 -14.72 0.59 -8.35
C LEU A 121 -13.69 -0.36 -7.76
N PHE A 122 -12.41 -0.04 -7.95
CA PHE A 122 -11.31 -0.77 -7.34
C PHE A 122 -10.72 0.03 -6.18
N TYR A 123 -10.36 -0.69 -5.14
CA TYR A 123 -9.56 -0.22 -4.03
C TYR A 123 -8.13 -0.69 -4.24
N LYS A 124 -7.17 0.09 -3.71
CA LYS A 124 -5.76 -0.27 -3.72
C LYS A 124 -5.24 -0.54 -2.32
N VAL A 125 -4.33 -1.51 -2.20
CA VAL A 125 -3.51 -1.70 -1.01
C VAL A 125 -2.05 -1.79 -1.44
N SER A 126 -1.25 -0.81 -1.00
CA SER A 126 0.19 -0.78 -1.27
C SER A 126 0.95 -1.52 -0.18
N MET A 127 1.83 -2.43 -0.57
CA MET A 127 2.73 -3.18 0.31
C MET A 127 4.14 -2.63 0.14
N PRO A 128 4.69 -1.92 1.15
CA PRO A 128 6.04 -1.38 1.06
C PRO A 128 7.09 -2.49 0.94
N GLU A 129 8.17 -2.19 0.22
CA GLU A 129 9.34 -3.07 0.13
C GLU A 129 9.99 -3.27 1.52
N GLY A 130 10.57 -4.45 1.74
CA GLY A 130 11.23 -4.77 3.00
C GLY A 130 10.28 -5.06 4.18
N PHE A 131 8.98 -5.16 3.92
CA PHE A 131 8.00 -5.68 4.89
C PHE A 131 8.17 -7.19 5.10
N THR A 132 8.08 -7.63 6.35
CA THR A 132 8.02 -9.07 6.67
C THR A 132 6.65 -9.63 6.30
N SER A 133 6.55 -10.95 6.11
CA SER A 133 5.27 -11.60 5.84
C SER A 133 4.27 -11.38 6.98
N TRP A 134 4.77 -11.29 8.22
CA TRP A 134 3.95 -10.87 9.37
C TRP A 134 3.38 -9.45 9.21
N GLN A 135 4.20 -8.46 8.83
CA GLN A 135 3.75 -7.09 8.62
C GLN A 135 2.73 -6.97 7.47
N VAL A 136 2.90 -7.75 6.41
CA VAL A 136 1.91 -7.84 5.31
C VAL A 136 0.58 -8.36 5.85
N MET A 137 0.59 -9.44 6.62
CA MET A 137 -0.63 -9.99 7.21
C MET A 137 -1.32 -8.98 8.14
N GLU A 138 -0.59 -8.31 9.02
CA GLU A 138 -1.16 -7.29 9.92
C GLU A 138 -1.75 -6.11 9.16
N ARG A 139 -1.09 -5.66 8.08
CA ARG A 139 -1.61 -4.60 7.21
C ARG A 139 -2.89 -5.01 6.50
N LEU A 140 -3.01 -6.26 6.06
CA LEU A 140 -4.23 -6.79 5.45
C LEU A 140 -5.35 -6.95 6.48
N LYS A 141 -5.04 -7.42 7.70
CA LYS A 141 -6.00 -7.51 8.81
C LYS A 141 -6.56 -6.15 9.20
N ALA A 142 -5.72 -5.12 9.24
CA ALA A 142 -6.12 -3.74 9.54
C ALA A 142 -6.96 -3.07 8.45
N ASN A 143 -7.05 -3.66 7.25
CA ASN A 143 -7.90 -3.15 6.18
C ASN A 143 -9.36 -3.60 6.40
N GLU A 144 -10.27 -2.63 6.58
CA GLU A 144 -11.69 -2.87 6.88
C GLU A 144 -12.54 -3.27 5.66
N ILE A 145 -12.02 -3.06 4.44
CA ILE A 145 -12.74 -3.35 3.19
C ILE A 145 -12.45 -4.78 2.71
N LEU A 146 -11.26 -5.28 3.02
CA LEU A 146 -10.92 -6.68 2.86
C LEU A 146 -11.61 -7.53 3.91
N VAL A 147 -12.03 -8.73 3.52
CA VAL A 147 -12.75 -9.67 4.38
C VAL A 147 -12.08 -11.03 4.42
N GLY A 148 -12.55 -11.89 5.31
CA GLY A 148 -12.04 -13.25 5.48
C GLY A 148 -10.68 -13.31 6.17
N ASP A 149 -10.38 -14.47 6.71
CA ASP A 149 -9.11 -14.76 7.35
C ASP A 149 -8.05 -15.18 6.32
N ILE A 150 -6.79 -15.14 6.72
CA ILE A 150 -5.66 -15.67 5.96
C ILE A 150 -5.47 -17.11 6.43
N SER A 151 -5.81 -18.07 5.57
CA SER A 151 -5.77 -19.50 5.92
C SER A 151 -4.36 -20.08 5.86
N ASP A 152 -3.53 -19.54 4.96
CA ASP A 152 -2.17 -20.01 4.73
C ASP A 152 -1.19 -18.83 4.90
N PRO A 153 -0.52 -18.73 6.06
CA PRO A 153 0.47 -17.69 6.30
C PRO A 153 1.66 -17.83 5.33
N PRO A 154 1.95 -16.81 4.51
CA PRO A 154 3.03 -16.90 3.53
C PRO A 154 4.40 -16.94 4.21
N ALA A 155 5.35 -17.66 3.62
CA ALA A 155 6.73 -17.66 4.11
C ALA A 155 7.42 -16.32 3.77
N GLU A 156 8.55 -16.03 4.42
CA GLU A 156 9.32 -14.81 4.11
C GLU A 156 9.90 -14.86 2.70
N GLY A 157 9.82 -13.73 1.99
CA GLY A 157 10.34 -13.56 0.64
C GLY A 157 9.44 -14.10 -0.47
N GLU A 158 8.30 -14.72 -0.14
CA GLU A 158 7.36 -15.27 -1.12
C GLU A 158 6.44 -14.21 -1.75
N LEU A 159 6.36 -13.02 -1.18
CA LEU A 159 5.42 -11.99 -1.59
C LEU A 159 6.17 -10.88 -2.31
N LEU A 160 5.70 -10.49 -3.50
CA LEU A 160 6.24 -9.32 -4.18
C LEU A 160 5.62 -8.05 -3.58
N PRO A 161 6.40 -7.10 -3.03
CA PRO A 161 5.87 -5.81 -2.63
C PRO A 161 5.47 -4.99 -3.86
N ASP A 162 4.21 -4.55 -3.89
CA ASP A 162 3.64 -3.69 -4.93
C ASP A 162 2.30 -3.11 -4.43
N THR A 163 1.60 -2.38 -5.29
CA THR A 163 0.22 -1.96 -5.09
C THR A 163 -0.76 -2.91 -5.76
N TYR A 164 -1.59 -3.56 -4.93
CA TYR A 164 -2.57 -4.55 -5.37
C TYR A 164 -3.98 -3.97 -5.39
N LEU A 165 -4.73 -4.31 -6.43
CA LEU A 165 -6.10 -3.85 -6.62
C LEU A 165 -7.10 -4.92 -6.17
N PHE A 166 -8.21 -4.49 -5.57
CA PHE A 166 -9.29 -5.36 -5.14
C PHE A 166 -10.63 -4.64 -5.13
N ASN A 167 -11.72 -5.41 -5.21
CA ASN A 167 -13.08 -4.88 -5.03
C ASN A 167 -13.47 -4.90 -3.54
N ARG A 168 -14.47 -4.10 -3.14
CA ARG A 168 -15.03 -4.20 -1.77
C ARG A 168 -15.44 -5.65 -1.47
N GLY A 169 -15.07 -6.14 -0.29
CA GLY A 169 -15.33 -7.53 0.10
C GLY A 169 -14.43 -8.55 -0.60
N GLY A 170 -13.36 -8.10 -1.28
CA GLY A 170 -12.26 -8.97 -1.69
C GLY A 170 -11.63 -9.65 -0.48
N THR A 171 -11.14 -10.88 -0.65
CA THR A 171 -10.58 -11.63 0.48
C THR A 171 -9.14 -11.24 0.75
N ARG A 172 -8.72 -11.25 2.03
CA ARG A 172 -7.30 -11.05 2.39
C ARG A 172 -6.39 -12.08 1.72
N GLN A 173 -6.85 -13.34 1.67
CA GLN A 173 -6.16 -14.41 0.95
C GLN A 173 -5.96 -14.09 -0.53
N SER A 174 -6.94 -13.48 -1.22
CA SER A 174 -6.79 -13.12 -2.63
C SER A 174 -5.70 -12.08 -2.89
N ILE A 175 -5.34 -11.25 -1.91
CA ILE A 175 -4.19 -10.34 -2.03
C ILE A 175 -2.89 -11.11 -1.86
N ILE A 176 -2.82 -12.02 -0.88
CA ILE A 176 -1.65 -12.90 -0.70
C ILE A 176 -1.38 -13.73 -1.96
N ASP A 177 -2.43 -14.32 -2.54
CA ASP A 177 -2.32 -15.13 -3.76
C ASP A 177 -1.82 -14.29 -4.95
N GLN A 178 -2.28 -13.04 -5.08
CA GLN A 178 -1.80 -12.09 -6.09
C GLN A 178 -0.31 -11.78 -5.88
N MET A 179 0.10 -11.47 -4.66
CA MET A 179 1.50 -11.19 -4.31
C MET A 179 2.43 -12.37 -4.61
N ASN A 180 2.01 -13.57 -4.21
CA ASN A 180 2.77 -14.81 -4.43
C ASN A 180 2.88 -15.12 -5.93
N THR A 181 1.79 -14.98 -6.68
CA THR A 181 1.79 -15.15 -8.14
C THR A 181 2.71 -14.15 -8.83
N ALA A 182 2.71 -12.88 -8.37
CA ALA A 182 3.57 -11.85 -8.92
C ALA A 182 5.05 -12.13 -8.64
N GLN A 183 5.39 -12.59 -7.43
CA GLN A 183 6.76 -12.99 -7.06
C GLN A 183 7.26 -14.16 -7.91
N LYS A 184 6.45 -15.22 -8.04
CA LYS A 184 6.79 -16.38 -8.88
C LYS A 184 7.06 -15.97 -10.33
N LYS A 185 6.16 -15.19 -10.94
CA LYS A 185 6.34 -14.66 -12.30
C LYS A 185 7.60 -13.81 -12.43
N LEU A 186 7.92 -13.00 -11.41
CA LEU A 186 9.12 -12.18 -11.42
C LEU A 186 10.39 -13.04 -11.43
N ILE A 187 10.45 -14.03 -10.55
CA ILE A 187 11.59 -14.95 -10.45
C ILE A 187 11.72 -15.81 -11.71
N GLU A 188 10.63 -16.34 -12.24
CA GLU A 188 10.61 -17.07 -13.52
C GLU A 188 11.17 -16.23 -14.68
N LYS A 189 10.92 -14.91 -14.67
CA LYS A 189 11.45 -13.98 -15.66
C LYS A 189 12.94 -13.66 -15.43
N LEU A 190 13.34 -13.36 -14.20
CA LEU A 190 14.68 -12.83 -13.92
C LEU A 190 15.74 -13.93 -13.77
N TRP A 191 15.39 -15.07 -13.20
CA TRP A 191 16.34 -16.13 -12.88
C TRP A 191 17.09 -16.69 -14.11
N PRO A 192 16.45 -16.93 -15.27
CA PRO A 192 17.16 -17.36 -16.48
C PRO A 192 18.12 -16.30 -17.04
N ALA A 193 17.88 -15.02 -16.76
CA ALA A 193 18.64 -13.88 -17.26
C ALA A 193 19.69 -13.35 -16.26
N ARG A 194 19.95 -14.08 -15.18
CA ARG A 194 20.95 -13.71 -14.17
C ARG A 194 22.37 -13.75 -14.72
N ALA A 195 23.27 -12.96 -14.13
CA ALA A 195 24.68 -12.96 -14.48
C ALA A 195 25.33 -14.36 -14.34
N GLU A 196 26.28 -14.66 -15.21
CA GLU A 196 27.04 -15.90 -15.15
C GLU A 196 28.01 -15.91 -13.94
N GLY A 197 28.30 -17.09 -13.39
CA GLY A 197 29.27 -17.24 -12.30
C GLY A 197 28.83 -16.61 -10.96
N LEU A 198 27.53 -16.40 -10.75
CA LEU A 198 26.99 -16.02 -9.45
C LEU A 198 27.22 -17.15 -8.42
N PRO A 199 27.60 -16.81 -7.18
CA PRO A 199 27.73 -17.78 -6.09
C PRO A 199 26.38 -18.25 -5.53
N LEU A 200 25.27 -17.96 -6.23
CA LEU A 200 23.90 -18.31 -5.86
C LEU A 200 23.43 -19.48 -6.74
N LYS A 201 23.03 -20.57 -6.11
CA LYS A 201 22.69 -21.84 -6.75
C LYS A 201 21.20 -21.95 -7.08
N THR A 202 20.34 -21.31 -6.30
CA THR A 202 18.88 -21.42 -6.46
C THR A 202 18.19 -20.06 -6.39
N PRO A 203 16.98 -19.92 -6.93
CA PRO A 203 16.19 -18.70 -6.79
C PRO A 203 15.93 -18.32 -5.32
N GLU A 204 15.80 -19.31 -4.45
CA GLU A 204 15.60 -19.11 -3.01
C GLU A 204 16.84 -18.43 -2.38
N GLU A 205 18.05 -18.86 -2.73
CA GLU A 205 19.29 -18.19 -2.29
C GLU A 205 19.35 -16.72 -2.76
N ALA A 206 18.88 -16.43 -3.98
CA ALA A 206 18.79 -15.06 -4.48
C ALA A 206 17.77 -14.22 -3.69
N LEU A 207 16.62 -14.78 -3.35
CA LEU A 207 15.62 -14.10 -2.50
C LEU A 207 16.15 -13.84 -1.09
N ILE A 208 16.90 -14.78 -0.51
CA ILE A 208 17.53 -14.59 0.80
C ILE A 208 18.47 -13.38 0.73
N LEU A 209 19.39 -13.36 -0.24
CA LEU A 209 20.33 -12.27 -0.36
C LEU A 209 19.65 -10.93 -0.71
N ALA A 210 18.65 -10.95 -1.59
CA ALA A 210 17.86 -9.76 -1.94
C ALA A 210 17.15 -9.16 -0.72
N SER A 211 16.62 -10.00 0.18
CA SER A 211 16.00 -9.52 1.43
C SER A 211 17.00 -8.85 2.37
N ILE A 212 18.27 -9.29 2.37
CA ILE A 212 19.33 -8.65 3.16
C ILE A 212 19.67 -7.29 2.55
N VAL A 213 19.89 -7.23 1.22
CA VAL A 213 20.17 -5.99 0.50
C VAL A 213 19.06 -4.95 0.71
N GLU A 214 17.80 -5.37 0.62
CA GLU A 214 16.62 -4.51 0.84
C GLU A 214 16.63 -3.86 2.23
N LYS A 215 17.00 -4.60 3.27
CA LYS A 215 17.03 -4.06 4.63
C LYS A 215 18.28 -3.23 4.92
N GLU A 216 19.33 -3.39 4.14
CA GLU A 216 20.60 -2.68 4.31
C GLU A 216 20.53 -1.25 3.75
N THR A 217 19.92 -1.06 2.58
CA THR A 217 19.80 0.28 1.97
C THR A 217 18.44 0.52 1.34
N GLY A 218 17.85 1.66 1.68
CA GLY A 218 16.66 2.17 0.99
C GLY A 218 17.01 3.07 -0.21
N GLN A 219 18.29 3.37 -0.44
CA GLN A 219 18.73 4.24 -1.54
C GLN A 219 18.88 3.45 -2.83
N ALA A 220 18.24 3.92 -3.89
CA ALA A 220 18.24 3.22 -5.16
C ALA A 220 19.64 3.12 -5.78
N ASP A 221 20.41 4.21 -5.69
CA ASP A 221 21.72 4.34 -6.35
C ASP A 221 22.80 3.46 -5.70
N GLU A 222 22.66 3.12 -4.42
CA GLU A 222 23.64 2.31 -3.68
C GLU A 222 23.33 0.83 -3.68
N ARG A 223 22.06 0.47 -3.92
CA ARG A 223 21.58 -0.92 -3.86
C ARG A 223 22.42 -1.88 -4.69
N ALA A 224 22.79 -1.47 -5.90
CA ALA A 224 23.64 -2.26 -6.79
C ALA A 224 25.03 -2.51 -6.20
N GLN A 225 25.64 -1.51 -5.56
CA GLN A 225 26.96 -1.64 -4.92
C GLN A 225 26.90 -2.51 -3.65
N VAL A 226 25.85 -2.34 -2.83
CA VAL A 226 25.63 -3.18 -1.64
C VAL A 226 25.44 -4.64 -2.04
N ALA A 227 24.61 -4.91 -3.05
CA ALA A 227 24.45 -6.25 -3.61
C ALA A 227 25.79 -6.84 -4.08
N ALA A 228 26.59 -6.07 -4.81
CA ALA A 228 27.91 -6.49 -5.27
C ALA A 228 28.87 -6.82 -4.11
N VAL A 229 28.87 -6.06 -3.01
CA VAL A 229 29.67 -6.36 -1.83
C VAL A 229 29.31 -7.73 -1.24
N PHE A 230 28.01 -8.01 -1.04
CA PHE A 230 27.60 -9.29 -0.48
C PHE A 230 27.88 -10.47 -1.43
N VAL A 231 27.63 -10.30 -2.73
CA VAL A 231 27.99 -11.32 -3.74
C VAL A 231 29.50 -11.60 -3.72
N ASN A 232 30.33 -10.56 -3.64
CA ASN A 232 31.79 -10.71 -3.55
C ASN A 232 32.23 -11.42 -2.26
N ARG A 233 31.57 -11.12 -1.13
CA ARG A 233 31.82 -11.83 0.14
C ARG A 233 31.49 -13.30 0.03
N LEU A 234 30.32 -13.66 -0.50
CA LEU A 234 29.94 -15.06 -0.73
C LEU A 234 30.96 -15.79 -1.61
N ARG A 235 31.39 -15.16 -2.71
CA ARG A 235 32.39 -15.74 -3.62
C ARG A 235 33.73 -16.03 -2.93
N ARG A 236 34.07 -15.26 -1.88
CA ARG A 236 35.29 -15.42 -1.09
C ARG A 236 35.13 -16.27 0.17
N GLY A 237 33.95 -16.82 0.44
CA GLY A 237 33.65 -17.50 1.71
C GLY A 237 33.74 -16.56 2.93
N MET A 238 33.54 -15.25 2.72
CA MET A 238 33.47 -14.28 3.81
C MET A 238 32.05 -14.23 4.36
N ARG A 239 31.94 -14.11 5.68
CA ARG A 239 30.65 -13.87 6.36
C ARG A 239 30.00 -12.56 5.89
N LEU A 240 28.67 -12.54 5.82
CA LEU A 240 27.93 -11.37 5.35
C LEU A 240 27.96 -10.22 6.35
N GLN A 241 27.87 -10.52 7.65
CA GLN A 241 27.92 -9.53 8.73
C GLN A 241 26.94 -8.36 8.53
N SER A 242 25.67 -8.69 8.35
CA SER A 242 24.59 -7.70 8.16
C SER A 242 23.70 -7.65 9.41
N ASP A 243 23.51 -6.45 9.93
CA ASP A 243 22.74 -6.15 11.14
C ASP A 243 21.25 -6.52 11.05
N PRO A 244 20.57 -6.26 9.91
CA PRO A 244 19.20 -6.76 9.68
C PRO A 244 19.00 -8.24 9.99
N THR A 245 20.00 -9.10 9.78
CA THR A 245 19.85 -10.54 10.03
C THR A 245 19.87 -10.87 11.53
N ILE A 246 20.60 -10.10 12.34
CA ILE A 246 20.52 -10.17 13.82
C ILE A 246 19.13 -9.74 14.27
N ILE A 247 18.66 -8.59 13.77
CA ILE A 247 17.35 -8.03 14.15
C ILE A 247 16.25 -9.03 13.84
N TYR A 248 16.25 -9.62 12.64
CA TYR A 248 15.30 -10.66 12.28
C TYR A 248 15.44 -11.90 13.15
N GLY A 249 16.67 -12.34 13.46
CA GLY A 249 16.93 -13.46 14.35
C GLY A 249 16.32 -13.30 15.76
N ILE A 250 16.29 -12.08 16.28
CA ILE A 250 15.71 -11.71 17.59
C ILE A 250 14.18 -11.53 17.51
N THR A 251 13.71 -10.75 16.54
CA THR A 251 12.30 -10.34 16.43
C THR A 251 11.42 -11.38 15.73
N LYS A 252 12.03 -12.31 14.99
CA LYS A 252 11.34 -13.27 14.11
C LYS A 252 10.41 -12.57 13.11
N GLY A 253 10.79 -11.37 12.67
CA GLY A 253 10.00 -10.55 11.76
C GLY A 253 8.75 -9.92 12.39
N GLN A 254 8.54 -10.05 13.70
CA GLN A 254 7.43 -9.49 14.45
C GLN A 254 7.86 -8.18 15.10
N GLY A 255 7.49 -7.06 14.49
CA GLY A 255 7.79 -5.72 15.01
C GLY A 255 9.24 -5.26 14.77
N LYS A 256 9.68 -4.30 15.57
CA LYS A 256 11.02 -3.71 15.52
C LYS A 256 11.80 -4.09 16.76
N LEU A 257 13.12 -3.98 16.70
CA LEU A 257 13.94 -4.03 17.89
C LEU A 257 13.88 -2.66 18.57
N ASP A 258 13.28 -2.58 19.76
CA ASP A 258 13.08 -1.32 20.52
C ASP A 258 14.37 -0.78 21.16
N ARG A 259 15.51 -1.37 20.82
CA ARG A 259 16.84 -0.99 21.32
C ARG A 259 17.91 -1.15 20.24
N PRO A 260 19.06 -0.47 20.37
CA PRO A 260 20.21 -0.76 19.53
C PRO A 260 20.71 -2.21 19.68
N ILE A 261 21.40 -2.70 18.65
CA ILE A 261 22.10 -3.99 18.68
C ILE A 261 23.23 -3.91 19.71
N ARG A 262 23.30 -4.91 20.58
CA ARG A 262 24.32 -5.02 21.62
C ARG A 262 25.45 -5.93 21.13
N ARG A 263 26.64 -5.76 21.72
CA ARG A 263 27.76 -6.69 21.51
C ARG A 263 27.42 -8.14 21.86
N SER A 264 26.52 -8.37 22.82
CA SER A 264 26.03 -9.71 23.15
C SER A 264 25.26 -10.33 21.98
N ASP A 265 24.44 -9.53 21.28
CA ASP A 265 23.65 -10.00 20.14
C ASP A 265 24.58 -10.39 18.98
N ILE A 266 25.59 -9.56 18.69
CA ILE A 266 26.59 -9.83 17.65
C ILE A 266 27.33 -11.15 17.92
N ARG A 267 27.65 -11.46 19.18
CA ARG A 267 28.34 -12.70 19.57
C ARG A 267 27.44 -13.91 19.70
N GLN A 268 26.12 -13.72 19.79
CA GLN A 268 25.18 -14.81 20.00
C GLN A 268 25.05 -15.65 18.73
N LYS A 269 25.27 -16.95 18.84
CA LYS A 269 25.08 -17.89 17.72
C LYS A 269 23.59 -18.15 17.54
N THR A 270 23.08 -17.80 16.37
CA THR A 270 21.72 -18.13 15.91
C THR A 270 21.79 -18.44 14.41
N ASP A 271 20.78 -19.12 13.87
CA ASP A 271 20.72 -19.49 12.46
C ASP A 271 20.67 -18.28 11.51
N TYR A 272 20.32 -17.09 12.01
CA TYR A 272 20.21 -15.87 11.22
C TYR A 272 21.36 -14.89 11.45
N ASN A 273 22.18 -15.07 12.49
CA ASN A 273 23.24 -14.11 12.80
C ASN A 273 24.42 -14.31 11.85
N THR A 274 24.46 -13.51 10.77
CA THR A 274 25.50 -13.56 9.73
C THR A 274 26.88 -13.06 10.19
N TYR A 275 27.04 -12.66 11.46
CA TYR A 275 28.35 -12.51 12.09
C TYR A 275 28.91 -13.83 12.60
N GLN A 276 28.05 -14.80 12.88
CA GLN A 276 28.39 -16.08 13.51
C GLN A 276 28.26 -17.28 12.57
N ILE A 277 27.44 -17.19 11.53
CA ILE A 277 27.31 -18.22 10.50
C ILE A 277 28.10 -17.86 9.23
N ASP A 278 28.44 -18.88 8.46
CA ASP A 278 29.06 -18.72 7.14
C ASP A 278 27.97 -18.79 6.06
N GLY A 279 28.07 -17.94 5.03
CA GLY A 279 27.10 -17.90 3.94
C GLY A 279 25.78 -17.21 4.29
N LEU A 280 24.68 -17.71 3.71
CA LEU A 280 23.33 -17.17 3.81
C LEU A 280 22.59 -17.72 5.05
N PRO A 281 21.68 -16.95 5.67
CA PRO A 281 20.72 -17.47 6.66
C PRO A 281 19.73 -18.47 6.00
N PRO A 282 18.95 -19.24 6.79
CA PRO A 282 18.10 -20.30 6.23
C PRO A 282 16.90 -19.80 5.41
N THR A 283 16.43 -18.58 5.64
CA THR A 283 15.31 -17.97 4.90
C THR A 283 15.55 -16.48 4.65
N PRO A 284 14.78 -15.85 3.76
CA PRO A 284 14.71 -14.40 3.67
C PRO A 284 14.31 -13.79 5.02
N ILE A 285 14.69 -12.53 5.23
CA ILE A 285 14.39 -11.76 6.46
C ILE A 285 13.30 -10.69 6.26
N ALA A 286 12.79 -10.58 5.03
CA ALA A 286 11.72 -9.70 4.59
C ALA A 286 11.30 -10.09 3.16
N ASN A 287 10.25 -9.44 2.65
CA ASN A 287 9.87 -9.49 1.24
C ASN A 287 10.62 -8.40 0.44
N PRO A 288 11.59 -8.77 -0.42
CA PRO A 288 12.38 -7.81 -1.19
C PRO A 288 11.61 -7.25 -2.39
N GLY A 289 11.91 -6.00 -2.75
CA GLY A 289 11.41 -5.39 -3.97
C GLY A 289 12.05 -5.95 -5.23
N ARG A 290 11.45 -5.64 -6.38
CA ARG A 290 11.99 -6.01 -7.71
C ARG A 290 13.44 -5.56 -7.86
N ALA A 291 13.74 -4.32 -7.48
CA ALA A 291 15.07 -3.73 -7.67
C ALA A 291 16.15 -4.46 -6.86
N SER A 292 15.82 -4.96 -5.66
CA SER A 292 16.74 -5.74 -4.82
C SER A 292 17.01 -7.13 -5.40
N ILE A 293 15.99 -7.77 -5.96
CA ILE A 293 16.15 -9.04 -6.67
C ILE A 293 17.03 -8.85 -7.92
N GLU A 294 16.75 -7.83 -8.73
CA GLU A 294 17.53 -7.51 -9.93
C GLU A 294 19.00 -7.19 -9.59
N ALA A 295 19.26 -6.41 -8.54
CA ALA A 295 20.60 -6.05 -8.11
C ALA A 295 21.44 -7.27 -7.67
N VAL A 296 20.82 -8.26 -7.05
CA VAL A 296 21.49 -9.50 -6.62
C VAL A 296 21.74 -10.45 -7.78
N LEU A 297 20.82 -10.51 -8.75
CA LEU A 297 20.94 -11.35 -9.94
C LEU A 297 21.86 -10.73 -11.00
N ASN A 298 22.06 -9.41 -10.99
CA ASN A 298 22.94 -8.69 -11.91
C ASN A 298 23.77 -7.64 -11.15
N PRO A 299 24.69 -8.08 -10.25
CA PRO A 299 25.49 -7.16 -9.46
C PRO A 299 26.49 -6.40 -10.33
N VAL A 300 26.74 -5.14 -10.00
CA VAL A 300 27.78 -4.34 -10.67
C VAL A 300 29.16 -4.96 -10.44
N GLU A 301 30.00 -4.92 -11.47
CA GLU A 301 31.36 -5.44 -11.36
C GLU A 301 32.23 -4.51 -10.50
N THR A 302 32.59 -4.99 -9.31
CA THR A 302 33.52 -4.29 -8.43
C THR A 302 34.29 -5.27 -7.55
N LYS A 303 35.37 -4.81 -6.95
CA LYS A 303 36.17 -5.53 -5.95
C LYS A 303 35.85 -5.10 -4.51
N HIS A 304 34.78 -4.31 -4.32
CA HIS A 304 34.37 -3.87 -2.99
C HIS A 304 33.93 -5.06 -2.12
N LEU A 305 34.32 -5.01 -0.85
CA LEU A 305 34.05 -6.02 0.17
C LEU A 305 33.53 -5.41 1.47
N TYR A 306 33.61 -4.10 1.61
CA TYR A 306 33.22 -3.40 2.81
C TYR A 306 32.50 -2.13 2.40
N PHE A 307 31.55 -1.71 3.23
CA PHE A 307 30.93 -0.40 3.17
C PHE A 307 30.70 0.09 4.59
N VAL A 308 30.65 1.40 4.76
CA VAL A 308 30.35 2.08 6.03
C VAL A 308 29.60 3.36 5.71
N ALA A 309 28.71 3.79 6.60
CA ALA A 309 27.98 5.04 6.43
C ALA A 309 28.96 6.22 6.20
N ASP A 310 28.58 7.13 5.31
CA ASP A 310 29.38 8.31 4.94
C ASP A 310 29.06 9.56 5.77
N GLY A 311 27.93 9.55 6.49
CA GLY A 311 27.39 10.67 7.29
C GLY A 311 26.32 11.50 6.57
N THR A 312 26.20 11.40 5.25
CA THR A 312 25.16 12.09 4.45
C THR A 312 23.89 11.27 4.29
N GLY A 313 23.96 9.98 4.65
CA GLY A 313 22.88 9.00 4.54
C GLY A 313 23.24 7.84 3.62
N GLY A 314 24.34 7.95 2.86
CA GLY A 314 24.88 6.91 1.98
C GLY A 314 26.06 6.15 2.59
N HIS A 315 26.88 5.56 1.73
CA HIS A 315 27.96 4.66 2.07
C HIS A 315 29.26 4.92 1.30
N VAL A 316 30.39 4.77 1.99
CA VAL A 316 31.71 4.68 1.37
C VAL A 316 32.12 3.22 1.23
N PHE A 317 32.38 2.80 0.00
CA PHE A 317 32.78 1.43 -0.33
C PHE A 317 34.31 1.27 -0.31
N ALA A 318 34.78 0.09 0.12
CA ALA A 318 36.20 -0.22 0.25
C ALA A 318 36.53 -1.65 -0.23
N LYS A 319 37.72 -1.81 -0.79
CA LYS A 319 38.23 -3.11 -1.31
C LYS A 319 38.99 -3.86 -0.23
N THR A 320 39.59 -3.16 0.73
CA THR A 320 40.42 -3.75 1.79
C THR A 320 39.93 -3.37 3.18
N LEU A 321 40.28 -4.19 4.18
CA LEU A 321 39.98 -3.90 5.57
C LEU A 321 40.70 -2.63 6.07
N ALA A 322 41.90 -2.34 5.58
CA ALA A 322 42.65 -1.14 5.94
C ALA A 322 41.93 0.14 5.47
N GLU A 323 41.45 0.16 4.22
CA GLU A 323 40.62 1.23 3.66
C GLU A 323 39.32 1.40 4.46
N HIS A 324 38.62 0.29 4.73
CA HIS A 324 37.39 0.31 5.52
C HIS A 324 37.63 0.89 6.92
N ASN A 325 38.67 0.47 7.63
CA ASN A 325 39.00 0.99 8.96
C ASN A 325 39.35 2.49 8.92
N ALA A 326 39.94 2.99 7.84
CA ALA A 326 40.18 4.41 7.65
C ALA A 326 38.85 5.18 7.47
N ASN A 327 37.91 4.64 6.68
CA ASN A 327 36.58 5.24 6.51
C ASN A 327 35.78 5.24 7.81
N VAL A 328 35.84 4.15 8.60
CA VAL A 328 35.22 4.07 9.93
C VAL A 328 35.75 5.16 10.87
N ARG A 329 37.07 5.42 10.86
CA ARG A 329 37.65 6.51 11.67
C ARG A 329 37.12 7.89 11.26
N LYS A 330 37.00 8.15 9.96
CA LYS A 330 36.43 9.40 9.44
C LYS A 330 34.98 9.57 9.87
N TRP A 331 34.15 8.55 9.65
CA TRP A 331 32.74 8.55 10.06
C TRP A 331 32.55 8.77 11.57
N ARG A 332 33.35 8.09 12.40
CA ARG A 332 33.32 8.30 13.86
C ARG A 332 33.77 9.68 14.29
N SER A 333 34.67 10.33 13.55
CA SER A 333 35.06 11.72 13.83
C SER A 333 33.88 12.63 13.54
N TRP A 334 33.32 12.52 12.33
CA TRP A 334 32.15 13.30 11.92
C TRP A 334 30.98 13.18 12.91
N LEU A 335 30.71 11.97 13.43
CA LEU A 335 29.67 11.76 14.46
C LEU A 335 29.93 12.48 15.78
N ARG A 336 31.20 12.63 16.19
CA ARG A 336 31.54 13.38 17.40
C ARG A 336 31.33 14.87 17.16
N ASP A 337 31.85 15.38 16.05
CA ASP A 337 31.72 16.79 15.67
C ASP A 337 30.24 17.21 15.59
N GLN A 338 29.38 16.37 15.01
CA GLN A 338 27.93 16.61 14.95
C GLN A 338 27.26 16.61 16.33
N ARG A 339 27.72 15.74 17.25
CA ARG A 339 27.18 15.71 18.61
C ARG A 339 27.60 16.96 19.39
N GLU A 340 28.86 17.35 19.27
CA GLU A 340 29.37 18.57 19.91
C GLU A 340 28.64 19.82 19.38
N GLN A 341 28.32 19.87 18.09
CA GLN A 341 27.49 20.94 17.51
C GLN A 341 26.06 20.94 18.07
N GLN A 342 25.41 19.78 18.14
CA GLN A 342 24.06 19.67 18.72
C GLN A 342 24.04 20.06 20.20
N GLU A 343 25.01 19.59 20.98
CA GLU A 343 25.13 19.94 22.40
C GLU A 343 25.41 21.45 22.59
N ALA A 344 26.20 22.07 21.71
CA ALA A 344 26.43 23.52 21.72
C ALA A 344 25.19 24.33 21.33
N GLU A 345 24.42 23.87 20.33
CA GLU A 345 23.15 24.49 19.92
C GLU A 345 22.08 24.37 21.02
N GLU A 346 21.97 23.22 21.69
CA GLU A 346 21.06 23.00 22.82
C GLU A 346 21.44 23.92 24.00
N GLN A 347 22.72 24.04 24.34
CA GLN A 347 23.20 24.96 25.41
C GLN A 347 22.96 26.44 25.07
N GLN A 348 23.09 26.84 23.81
CA GLN A 348 22.79 28.21 23.37
C GLN A 348 21.28 28.51 23.34
N THR A 349 20.42 27.48 23.26
CA THR A 349 18.97 27.64 23.25
C THR A 349 18.38 27.65 24.67
N GLU A 350 19.05 27.05 25.66
CA GLU A 350 18.63 27.07 27.07
C GLU A 350 19.06 28.35 27.82
N GLN A 351 20.20 28.97 27.47
CA GLN A 351 20.72 30.17 28.14
C GLN A 351 19.82 31.43 28.08
N PRO A 352 19.05 31.72 27.01
CA PRO A 352 18.21 32.92 26.97
C PRO A 352 17.03 32.89 27.96
N GLN A 353 16.59 31.70 28.41
CA GLN A 353 15.45 31.57 29.33
C GLN A 353 15.87 31.70 30.80
N THR A 354 17.07 31.26 31.16
CA THR A 354 17.58 31.40 32.54
C THR A 354 17.97 32.85 32.83
N GLU A 355 18.50 33.59 31.86
CA GLU A 355 18.79 35.03 32.03
C GLU A 355 17.51 35.89 32.04
N GLN A 356 16.48 35.54 31.27
CA GLN A 356 15.19 36.25 31.35
C GLN A 356 14.41 35.95 32.63
N GLN A 357 14.48 34.74 33.19
CA GLN A 357 13.87 34.42 34.49
C GLN A 357 14.64 35.03 35.66
N ALA A 358 15.98 35.01 35.63
CA ALA A 358 16.79 35.68 36.64
C ALA A 358 16.59 37.21 36.63
N ALA A 359 16.49 37.83 35.44
CA ALA A 359 16.22 39.26 35.31
C ALA A 359 14.78 39.65 35.70
N THR A 360 13.80 38.74 35.63
CA THR A 360 12.43 39.01 36.13
C THR A 360 12.30 38.82 37.63
N GLU A 361 13.05 37.90 38.25
CA GLU A 361 13.10 37.78 39.71
C GLU A 361 13.89 38.92 40.38
N GLU A 362 14.98 39.38 39.75
CA GLU A 362 15.77 40.52 40.26
C GLU A 362 15.02 41.85 40.10
N ALA A 363 14.25 42.04 39.02
CA ALA A 363 13.36 43.20 38.84
C ALA A 363 12.11 43.17 39.77
N ALA A 364 11.64 41.98 40.17
CA ALA A 364 10.53 41.85 41.12
C ALA A 364 10.94 42.10 42.58
N ALA A 365 12.23 42.05 42.89
CA ALA A 365 12.76 42.36 44.22
C ALA A 365 13.02 43.86 44.44
N GLU A 366 13.16 44.66 43.36
CA GLU A 366 13.41 46.11 43.43
C GLU A 366 12.14 46.99 43.40
N GLU A 367 10.97 46.43 43.07
CA GLU A 367 9.66 47.13 43.14
C GLU A 367 8.75 46.53 44.23
N ALA A 368 9.09 46.77 45.50
CA ALA A 368 8.13 46.67 46.60
C ALA A 368 8.13 47.98 47.40
N PRO A 369 7.08 48.83 47.28
CA PRO A 369 6.99 50.06 48.04
C PRO A 369 6.59 49.78 49.49
N GLU A 370 7.30 50.45 50.41
CA GLU A 370 6.92 50.64 51.81
C GLU A 370 5.47 51.15 51.90
N GLN A 371 4.63 50.44 52.66
CA GLN A 371 3.44 51.01 53.29
C GLN A 371 3.19 50.40 54.68
N PRO A 372 2.50 51.15 55.56
CA PRO A 372 2.93 51.30 56.94
C PRO A 372 2.25 50.35 57.93
N VAL A 373 2.88 50.33 59.10
CA VAL A 373 2.50 49.73 60.37
C VAL A 373 1.01 49.91 60.70
N ALA A 374 0.33 48.78 60.98
CA ALA A 374 -0.83 48.72 61.85
C ALA A 374 -0.65 47.53 62.81
N GLU A 375 -0.47 47.83 64.09
CA GLU A 375 -0.62 46.88 65.18
C GLU A 375 -2.12 46.52 65.32
N GLU A 376 -2.44 45.25 65.55
CA GLU A 376 -2.80 44.77 66.90
C GLU A 376 -3.60 43.43 66.89
N GLN A 377 -3.16 42.54 67.80
CA GLN A 377 -3.89 41.46 68.51
C GLN A 377 -4.20 40.08 67.88
N SER A 378 -3.42 39.10 68.36
CA SER A 378 -3.80 37.84 69.03
C SER A 378 -4.98 37.00 68.52
N ALA A 379 -4.71 35.74 68.18
CA ALA A 379 -5.13 34.57 68.98
C ALA A 379 -4.59 33.27 68.35
N ALA A 380 -4.17 32.36 69.22
CA ALA A 380 -3.75 31.01 68.90
C ALA A 380 -4.94 30.12 68.50
N SER A 381 -4.71 29.15 67.59
CA SER A 381 -5.29 27.81 67.70
C SER A 381 -4.63 26.82 66.73
N THR A 382 -4.15 25.76 67.34
CA THR A 382 -3.68 24.46 66.86
C THR A 382 -4.69 23.71 65.96
N GLN A 383 -4.17 22.93 65.00
CA GLN A 383 -4.49 21.52 64.63
C GLN A 383 -4.18 21.30 63.13
N GLU A 384 -3.13 20.55 62.80
CA GLU A 384 -3.14 19.09 62.55
C GLU A 384 -4.24 18.64 61.57
N THR A 385 -3.86 18.27 60.35
CA THR A 385 -3.91 16.86 59.92
C THR A 385 -3.16 16.64 58.60
N ASP A 386 -2.55 15.47 58.54
CA ASP A 386 -1.75 14.87 57.47
C ASP A 386 -2.44 14.82 56.09
N SER A 387 -1.66 14.94 55.01
CA SER A 387 -1.29 13.77 54.19
C SER A 387 -0.44 14.14 52.97
N GLN A 388 0.70 13.45 52.89
CA GLN A 388 1.41 12.92 51.71
C GLN A 388 0.70 13.11 50.36
N GLY A 389 1.32 13.47 49.25
CA GLY A 389 2.71 13.41 48.82
C GLY A 389 2.74 13.20 47.29
N SER A 390 3.87 13.54 46.68
CA SER A 390 4.30 13.33 45.28
C SER A 390 3.59 14.09 44.15
N ASP A 391 4.22 15.20 43.71
CA ASP A 391 5.04 15.30 42.49
C ASP A 391 4.74 14.29 41.35
N SER A 392 4.73 14.64 40.06
CA SER A 392 5.12 15.84 39.34
C SER A 392 4.58 15.75 37.91
N SER A 393 4.33 16.91 37.32
CA SER A 393 3.87 17.12 35.94
C SER A 393 5.04 17.27 34.95
N ALA A 394 4.84 16.83 33.70
CA ALA A 394 5.28 17.51 32.47
C ALA A 394 4.74 16.68 31.28
N ALA A 395 3.67 17.06 30.56
CA ALA A 395 3.50 18.21 29.66
C ALA A 395 4.56 18.26 28.53
N SER A 396 4.21 17.72 27.36
CA SER A 396 4.99 17.80 26.12
C SER A 396 4.21 18.65 25.11
N VAL A 397 4.83 19.70 24.59
CA VAL A 397 4.30 20.60 23.54
C VAL A 397 5.27 20.57 22.34
N PRO A 398 4.80 20.75 21.08
CA PRO A 398 5.46 20.29 19.87
C PRO A 398 6.12 21.42 19.04
N LEU A 399 6.90 21.06 18.02
CA LEU A 399 7.55 21.96 17.06
C LEU A 399 7.77 21.23 15.69
N PRO A 400 8.00 21.93 14.55
CA PRO A 400 6.96 22.41 13.64
C PRO A 400 7.05 21.81 12.21
N ALA A 401 6.06 22.14 11.38
CA ALA A 401 5.94 21.77 9.97
C ALA A 401 6.55 22.81 9.02
N GLN A 402 7.27 22.34 7.97
CA GLN A 402 7.42 22.97 6.64
C GLN A 402 7.62 21.83 5.62
N SER A 403 6.71 21.59 4.67
CA SER A 403 6.53 22.24 3.35
C SER A 403 7.73 22.05 2.42
N GLY A 404 7.52 21.27 1.35
CA GLY A 404 8.50 21.03 0.28
C GLY A 404 8.06 19.85 -0.57
N ASN A 405 7.25 20.15 -1.59
CA ASN A 405 6.54 19.21 -2.45
C ASN A 405 7.32 19.02 -3.75
N GLU A 406 7.95 17.87 -4.00
CA GLU A 406 8.43 17.47 -5.33
C GLU A 406 8.15 15.98 -5.58
N GLN A 407 7.24 15.72 -6.52
CA GLN A 407 6.95 14.40 -7.07
C GLN A 407 8.00 14.07 -8.15
N PRO A 408 8.51 12.83 -8.26
CA PRO A 408 9.03 12.35 -9.52
C PRO A 408 7.88 11.77 -10.35
N ALA A 409 7.80 12.23 -11.60
CA ALA A 409 6.88 11.78 -12.62
C ALA A 409 7.03 10.27 -12.89
N SER A 410 5.93 9.52 -12.80
CA SER A 410 5.84 8.15 -13.28
C SER A 410 5.24 8.10 -14.68
N GLU A 411 5.98 7.42 -15.56
CA GLU A 411 5.63 7.08 -16.94
C GLU A 411 4.23 6.47 -17.04
N GLN A 412 3.41 7.07 -17.90
CA GLN A 412 2.13 6.54 -18.31
C GLN A 412 2.31 5.28 -19.15
N GLN A 413 2.04 4.11 -18.57
CA GLN A 413 1.62 2.95 -19.33
C GLN A 413 0.09 2.84 -19.28
N GLN A 414 -0.51 2.99 -20.46
CA GLN A 414 -1.94 2.88 -20.73
C GLN A 414 -2.52 1.57 -20.21
N SER A 415 -3.43 1.67 -19.24
CA SER A 415 -4.40 0.63 -18.91
C SER A 415 -5.73 1.32 -18.64
N GLY A 416 -6.82 0.75 -19.18
CA GLY A 416 -8.12 1.42 -19.37
C GLY A 416 -8.72 2.09 -18.14
N ASN A 417 -9.60 3.08 -18.39
CA ASN A 417 -10.31 3.89 -17.39
C ASN A 417 -10.97 3.06 -16.26
N PHE A 418 -10.23 2.79 -15.19
CA PHE A 418 -10.74 2.35 -13.89
C PHE A 418 -10.59 3.50 -12.90
N ARG A 419 -11.64 3.77 -12.11
CA ARG A 419 -11.54 4.70 -10.98
C ARG A 419 -11.00 3.93 -9.79
N VAL A 420 -9.83 4.33 -9.30
CA VAL A 420 -9.17 3.74 -8.14
C VAL A 420 -9.43 4.63 -6.93
N VAL A 421 -9.97 4.06 -5.85
CA VAL A 421 -10.21 4.78 -4.59
C VAL A 421 -9.13 4.41 -3.58
N GLU A 422 -8.47 5.43 -3.05
CA GLU A 422 -7.53 5.29 -1.96
C GLU A 422 -8.28 5.25 -0.64
N VAL A 423 -8.11 4.17 0.11
CA VAL A 423 -8.70 4.06 1.45
C VAL A 423 -7.59 4.40 2.41
N ALA A 424 -7.78 5.47 3.17
CA ALA A 424 -6.88 5.84 4.26
C ALA A 424 -6.94 4.74 5.33
N GLY A 425 -6.14 3.69 5.17
CA GLY A 425 -5.85 2.78 6.28
C GLY A 425 -5.14 3.57 7.37
N ARG A 426 -5.41 3.26 8.64
CA ARG A 426 -4.55 3.71 9.74
C ARG A 426 -3.13 3.36 9.35
N SER A 427 -2.27 4.38 9.23
CA SER A 427 -0.88 4.21 8.85
C SER A 427 -0.22 3.29 9.87
N VAL A 428 0.06 2.04 9.48
CA VAL A 428 1.20 1.34 10.06
C VAL A 428 2.40 2.22 9.70
N PRO A 429 3.08 2.83 10.68
CA PRO A 429 4.08 3.85 10.38
C PRO A 429 5.15 3.27 9.47
N ILE A 430 5.27 3.84 8.27
CA ILE A 430 6.40 3.61 7.36
C ILE A 430 7.62 4.22 8.05
N PRO A 431 8.60 3.43 8.52
CA PRO A 431 9.81 4.03 9.06
C PRO A 431 10.67 4.48 7.90
N LYS A 432 10.99 5.78 7.85
CA LYS A 432 12.25 6.22 7.26
C LYS A 432 13.35 5.42 7.95
N ASN A 433 14.13 4.65 7.20
CA ASN A 433 15.37 4.07 7.72
C ASN A 433 16.27 5.25 8.10
N LYS A 434 16.20 5.68 9.37
CA LYS A 434 17.34 6.40 9.95
C LYS A 434 18.48 5.38 9.99
N PRO A 435 19.68 5.71 9.47
CA PRO A 435 20.83 4.82 9.62
C PRO A 435 20.94 4.50 11.11
N GLN A 436 20.74 3.22 11.45
CA GLN A 436 20.85 2.79 12.84
C GLN A 436 22.32 3.00 13.24
N ARG A 437 22.51 3.70 14.36
CA ARG A 437 23.84 3.99 14.91
C ARG A 437 24.56 2.67 15.19
N GLN A 438 25.64 2.40 14.44
CA GLN A 438 26.56 1.28 14.66
C GLN A 438 27.31 1.39 16.00
#